data_AF-A0A965DN75-F1
#
_entry.id   AF-A0A965DN75-F1
#
_cell.length_a   1.000
_cell.length_b   1.000
_cell.length_c   1.000
_cell.angle_alpha   90.00
_cell.angle_beta   90.00
_cell.angle_gamma   90.00
#
_symmetry.space_group_name_H-M   'P 1'
#
loop_
_entity.id
_entity.type
_entity.pdbx_description
1 polymer ?
#
loop_
_entity_poly.entity_id
_entity_poly.type
_entity_poly.pdbx_seq_one_letter_code
_entity_poly.pdbx_strand_id
1 'polypeptide(L)'
;MKYLGADSTLYANGYELKSTYGWTDLVDLINTLNNNFSSIEDKLDLDRAIWMLAFNNVLVNLDSYSGSFRQNYYLYKDINQRFVPTVWDLNMSFNGFPGGSGSEPGSASLDPLSNINSNNHPLIKKIFNNPMYQRMYMAHVRTMLQEMFASNWYLNQANALRNTINAHVQADPFKFYTYTQYQNSLTTAVSGGGPGGGSIPGIQTFMNDRVTYFNSNANYL
;
A
#
# COMPACT_ATOMS: atom_id res chain seq x y z
N MET A 1 -12.96 -4.06 -3.44
CA MET A 1 -13.83 -3.23 -4.31
C MET A 1 -14.30 -3.93 -5.58
N LYS A 2 -14.54 -5.25 -5.56
CA LYS A 2 -15.06 -6.01 -6.71
C LYS A 2 -16.58 -6.07 -6.63
N TYR A 3 -17.27 -5.85 -7.74
CA TYR A 3 -18.73 -5.94 -7.78
C TYR A 3 -19.19 -7.40 -7.69
N LEU A 4 -20.05 -7.68 -6.71
CA LEU A 4 -20.60 -9.02 -6.45
C LEU A 4 -22.11 -9.09 -6.76
N GLY A 5 -22.78 -7.95 -6.85
CA GLY A 5 -24.23 -7.84 -7.04
C GLY A 5 -24.79 -6.63 -6.30
N ALA A 6 -26.10 -6.38 -6.46
CA ALA A 6 -26.80 -5.27 -5.81
C ALA A 6 -27.16 -5.56 -4.34
N ASP A 7 -27.22 -6.84 -3.95
CA ASP A 7 -27.47 -7.23 -2.57
C ASP A 7 -26.24 -6.92 -1.70
N SER A 8 -26.43 -6.03 -0.73
CA SER A 8 -25.35 -5.62 0.19
C SER A 8 -24.80 -6.74 1.07
N THR A 9 -25.58 -7.80 1.32
CA THR A 9 -25.14 -8.91 2.17
C THR A 9 -23.95 -9.66 1.56
N LEU A 10 -23.78 -9.61 0.23
CA LEU A 10 -22.66 -10.21 -0.49
C LEU A 10 -21.30 -9.61 -0.10
N TYR A 11 -21.29 -8.41 0.47
CA TYR A 11 -20.08 -7.67 0.82
C TYR A 11 -19.65 -7.86 2.29
N ALA A 12 -20.51 -8.45 3.13
CA ALA A 12 -20.26 -8.60 4.57
C ALA A 12 -19.04 -9.47 4.91
N ASN A 13 -18.63 -10.39 4.02
CA ASN A 13 -17.43 -11.20 4.21
C ASN A 13 -16.13 -10.42 3.92
N GLY A 14 -16.19 -9.35 3.13
CA GLY A 14 -15.03 -8.59 2.69
C GLY A 14 -14.87 -7.23 3.37
N TYR A 15 -15.91 -6.77 4.07
CA TYR A 15 -15.93 -5.47 4.74
C TYR A 15 -16.64 -5.57 6.09
N GLU A 16 -16.19 -4.73 7.01
CA GLU A 16 -16.85 -4.50 8.27
C GLU A 16 -17.37 -3.06 8.32
N LEU A 17 -18.66 -2.88 8.59
CA LEU A 17 -19.23 -1.55 8.75
C LEU A 17 -18.97 -1.04 10.17
N LYS A 18 -18.21 0.05 10.30
CA LYS A 18 -17.93 0.70 11.59
C LYS A 18 -19.02 1.70 12.00
N SER A 19 -19.78 2.22 11.04
CA SER A 19 -20.97 3.05 11.25
C SER A 19 -22.24 2.20 11.42
N THR A 20 -23.37 2.84 11.73
CA THR A 20 -24.68 2.17 11.82
C THR A 20 -25.42 2.07 10.47
N TYR A 21 -24.94 2.74 9.42
CA TYR A 21 -25.48 2.75 8.05
C TYR A 21 -24.36 2.93 7.01
N GLY A 22 -24.66 2.69 5.73
CA GLY A 22 -23.72 2.96 4.61
C GLY A 22 -23.49 1.81 3.63
N TRP A 23 -24.09 0.65 3.84
CA TRP A 23 -23.95 -0.50 2.94
C TRP A 23 -24.37 -0.19 1.50
N THR A 24 -25.51 0.49 1.30
CA THR A 24 -25.98 0.89 -0.03
C THR A 24 -25.00 1.83 -0.74
N ASP A 25 -24.41 2.78 -0.01
CA ASP A 25 -23.39 3.68 -0.56
C ASP A 25 -22.13 2.93 -1.00
N LEU A 26 -21.69 1.94 -0.21
CA LEU A 26 -20.55 1.09 -0.57
C LEU A 26 -20.85 0.27 -1.84
N VAL A 27 -22.04 -0.33 -1.93
CA VAL A 27 -22.46 -1.07 -3.13
C VAL A 27 -22.49 -0.15 -4.34
N ASP A 28 -23.02 1.07 -4.19
CA ASP A 28 -23.07 2.07 -5.26
C ASP A 28 -21.66 2.45 -5.74
N LEU A 29 -20.74 2.79 -4.83
CA LEU A 29 -19.32 3.01 -5.16
C LEU A 29 -18.74 1.84 -5.97
N ILE A 30 -18.91 0.61 -5.47
CA ILE A 30 -18.33 -0.58 -6.09
C ILE A 30 -18.95 -0.82 -7.47
N ASN A 31 -20.27 -0.64 -7.60
CA ASN A 31 -20.96 -0.76 -8.88
C ASN A 31 -20.46 0.30 -9.87
N THR A 32 -20.38 1.57 -9.47
CA THR A 32 -19.84 2.67 -10.29
C THR A 32 -18.42 2.35 -10.75
N LEU A 33 -17.54 1.92 -9.84
CA LEU A 33 -16.16 1.56 -10.17
C LEU A 33 -16.08 0.49 -11.26
N ASN A 34 -16.90 -0.56 -11.16
CA ASN A 34 -16.79 -1.72 -12.05
C ASN A 34 -17.54 -1.48 -13.38
N ASN A 35 -18.72 -0.88 -13.33
CA ASN A 35 -19.70 -0.85 -14.43
C ASN A 35 -19.99 0.55 -15.00
N ASN A 36 -19.70 1.64 -14.28
CA ASN A 36 -19.93 3.02 -14.74
C ASN A 36 -18.75 3.94 -14.35
N PHE A 37 -17.55 3.58 -14.79
CA PHE A 37 -16.33 4.25 -14.33
C PHE A 37 -16.25 5.74 -14.72
N SER A 38 -16.98 6.19 -15.74
CA SER A 38 -17.09 7.61 -16.10
C SER A 38 -17.67 8.49 -14.99
N SER A 39 -18.43 7.92 -14.06
CA SER A 39 -19.00 8.64 -12.90
C SER A 39 -18.25 8.36 -11.60
N ILE A 40 -17.04 7.79 -11.65
CA ILE A 40 -16.33 7.37 -10.44
C ILE A 40 -15.98 8.54 -9.52
N GLU A 41 -15.68 9.70 -10.08
CA GLU A 41 -15.29 10.89 -9.30
C GLU A 41 -16.44 11.46 -8.47
N ASP A 42 -17.69 11.12 -8.79
CA ASP A 42 -18.87 11.46 -7.96
C ASP A 42 -18.95 10.61 -6.69
N LYS A 43 -18.24 9.47 -6.66
CA LYS A 43 -18.35 8.44 -5.60
C LYS A 43 -17.05 8.24 -4.85
N LEU A 44 -15.91 8.54 -5.45
CA LEU A 44 -14.58 8.29 -4.89
C LEU A 44 -13.73 9.55 -5.07
N ASP A 45 -13.02 9.95 -4.03
CA ASP A 45 -11.89 10.86 -4.18
C ASP A 45 -10.77 10.11 -4.92
N LEU A 46 -10.78 10.27 -6.25
CA LEU A 46 -9.94 9.48 -7.13
C LEU A 46 -8.46 9.85 -6.98
N ASP A 47 -8.14 11.12 -6.71
CA ASP A 47 -6.75 11.52 -6.47
C ASP A 47 -6.20 10.88 -5.20
N ARG A 48 -6.97 10.87 -4.10
CA ARG A 48 -6.60 10.14 -2.87
C ARG A 48 -6.43 8.64 -3.10
N ALA A 49 -7.27 8.04 -3.95
CA ALA A 49 -7.12 6.64 -4.33
C ALA A 49 -5.83 6.39 -5.14
N ILE A 50 -5.47 7.29 -6.06
CA ILE A 50 -4.22 7.23 -6.82
C ILE A 50 -3.01 7.37 -5.88
N TRP A 51 -3.06 8.29 -4.91
CA TRP A 51 -2.04 8.42 -3.86
C TRP A 51 -1.86 7.15 -3.05
N MET A 52 -2.96 6.51 -2.63
CA MET A 52 -2.90 5.23 -1.92
C MET A 52 -2.20 4.15 -2.75
N LEU A 53 -2.54 4.02 -4.05
CA LEU A 53 -1.91 3.02 -4.91
C LEU A 53 -0.41 3.29 -5.09
N ALA A 54 -0.03 4.56 -5.30
CA ALA A 54 1.37 4.95 -5.43
C ALA A 54 2.14 4.68 -4.12
N PHE A 55 1.54 4.99 -2.98
CA PHE A 55 2.10 4.71 -1.66
C PHE A 55 2.35 3.21 -1.47
N ASN A 56 1.35 2.38 -1.77
CA ASN A 56 1.48 0.93 -1.64
C ASN A 56 2.57 0.36 -2.55
N ASN A 57 2.73 0.90 -3.77
CA ASN A 57 3.75 0.43 -4.68
C ASN A 57 5.16 0.89 -4.26
N VAL A 58 5.35 2.17 -3.92
CA VAL A 58 6.66 2.70 -3.53
C VAL A 58 7.20 1.97 -2.29
N LEU A 59 6.37 1.77 -1.27
CA LEU A 59 6.75 1.07 -0.04
C LEU A 59 6.74 -0.45 -0.20
N VAL A 60 6.28 -1.00 -1.32
CA VAL A 60 6.02 -2.45 -1.47
C VAL A 60 5.17 -2.96 -0.30
N ASN A 61 4.11 -2.21 -0.01
CA ASN A 61 3.09 -2.57 0.96
C ASN A 61 2.10 -3.54 0.30
N LEU A 62 2.40 -4.83 0.38
CA LEU A 62 1.61 -5.89 -0.26
C LEU A 62 0.63 -6.57 0.70
N ASP A 63 0.65 -6.22 1.98
CA ASP A 63 -0.47 -6.52 2.87
C ASP A 63 -1.51 -5.39 2.79
N SER A 64 -2.01 -5.13 1.58
CA SER A 64 -2.82 -3.95 1.27
C SER A 64 -3.84 -4.25 0.17
N TYR A 65 -4.58 -3.23 -0.28
CA TYR A 65 -5.44 -3.33 -1.47
C TYR A 65 -4.65 -3.78 -2.72
N SER A 66 -3.38 -3.38 -2.84
CA SER A 66 -2.53 -3.67 -4.01
C SER A 66 -1.96 -5.09 -4.01
N GLY A 67 -2.11 -5.82 -2.91
CA GLY A 67 -1.58 -7.17 -2.73
C GLY A 67 -2.58 -8.29 -2.93
N SER A 68 -2.07 -9.52 -2.86
CA SER A 68 -2.84 -10.75 -3.08
C SER A 68 -4.07 -10.94 -2.20
N PHE A 69 -4.22 -10.23 -1.09
CA PHE A 69 -5.41 -10.31 -0.22
C PHE A 69 -6.39 -9.14 -0.37
N ARG A 70 -5.95 -8.00 -0.92
CA ARG A 70 -6.76 -6.77 -1.11
C ARG A 70 -7.38 -6.24 0.19
N GLN A 71 -6.58 -6.09 1.23
CA GLN A 71 -7.03 -5.77 2.60
C GLN A 71 -6.34 -4.53 3.18
N ASN A 72 -6.51 -4.27 4.49
CA ASN A 72 -5.84 -3.21 5.25
C ASN A 72 -6.05 -1.78 4.72
N TYR A 73 -7.31 -1.42 4.52
CA TYR A 73 -7.72 -0.04 4.26
C TYR A 73 -9.13 0.20 4.79
N TYR A 74 -9.42 1.47 5.10
CA TYR A 74 -10.76 1.96 5.36
C TYR A 74 -11.30 2.73 4.16
N LEU A 75 -12.62 2.76 4.04
CA LEU A 75 -13.34 3.65 3.15
C LEU A 75 -14.27 4.52 3.99
N TYR A 76 -14.04 5.82 3.95
CA TYR A 76 -14.85 6.80 4.66
C TYR A 76 -15.54 7.73 3.66
N LYS A 77 -16.86 7.88 3.75
CA LYS A 77 -17.61 8.82 2.91
C LYS A 77 -17.55 10.22 3.53
N ASP A 78 -16.92 11.14 2.83
CA ASP A 78 -16.69 12.50 3.31
C ASP A 78 -17.90 13.43 3.13
N ILE A 79 -17.76 14.68 3.55
CA ILE A 79 -18.80 15.72 3.43
C ILE A 79 -19.13 16.05 1.97
N ASN A 80 -18.23 15.76 1.03
CA ASN A 80 -18.43 15.93 -0.41
C ASN A 80 -19.17 14.74 -1.03
N GLN A 81 -19.66 13.80 -0.20
CA GLN A 81 -20.35 12.58 -0.62
C GLN A 81 -19.47 11.59 -1.39
N ARG A 82 -18.15 11.71 -1.29
CA ARG A 82 -17.20 10.81 -1.94
C ARG A 82 -16.50 9.94 -0.90
N PHE A 83 -16.22 8.69 -1.24
CA PHE A 83 -15.37 7.83 -0.43
C PHE A 83 -13.91 8.27 -0.54
N VAL A 84 -13.23 8.29 0.60
CA VAL A 84 -11.80 8.57 0.72
C VAL A 84 -11.14 7.30 1.29
N PRO A 85 -10.22 6.67 0.55
CA PRO A 85 -9.47 5.54 1.08
C PRO A 85 -8.44 5.98 2.10
N THR A 86 -8.27 5.20 3.15
CA THR A 86 -7.25 5.43 4.19
C THR A 86 -6.50 4.12 4.43
N VAL A 87 -5.17 4.15 4.27
CA VAL A 87 -4.32 2.99 4.54
C VAL A 87 -4.35 2.62 6.02
N TRP A 88 -4.27 1.33 6.30
CA TRP A 88 -4.23 0.78 7.66
C TRP A 88 -3.15 -0.30 7.73
N ASP A 89 -2.69 -0.62 8.94
CA ASP A 89 -1.75 -1.70 9.26
C ASP A 89 -0.54 -1.82 8.31
N LEU A 90 0.44 -0.94 8.51
CA LEU A 90 1.60 -0.79 7.62
C LEU A 90 2.82 -1.59 8.07
N ASN A 91 2.68 -2.43 9.09
CA ASN A 91 3.78 -3.18 9.73
C ASN A 91 4.54 -4.11 8.76
N MET A 92 3.89 -4.57 7.68
CA MET A 92 4.48 -5.45 6.66
C MET A 92 4.85 -4.71 5.36
N SER A 93 4.95 -3.38 5.39
CA SER A 93 5.57 -2.58 4.32
C SER A 93 7.07 -2.89 4.16
N PHE A 94 7.72 -2.27 3.17
CA PHE A 94 9.13 -2.47 2.85
C PHE A 94 9.46 -3.92 2.48
N ASN A 95 8.54 -4.58 1.76
CA ASN A 95 8.64 -5.99 1.39
C ASN A 95 8.74 -6.93 2.61
N GLY A 96 8.12 -6.55 3.73
CA GLY A 96 7.98 -7.40 4.92
C GLY A 96 6.86 -8.44 4.81
N PHE A 97 5.92 -8.25 3.89
CA PHE A 97 4.84 -9.20 3.62
C PHE A 97 5.34 -10.37 2.75
N PRO A 98 5.13 -11.64 3.14
CA PRO A 98 5.60 -12.80 2.38
C PRO A 98 4.81 -13.07 1.08
N GLY A 99 3.70 -12.36 0.85
CA GLY A 99 2.91 -12.49 -0.37
C GLY A 99 3.29 -11.50 -1.48
N GLY A 100 2.67 -11.67 -2.65
CA GLY A 100 2.89 -10.83 -3.82
C GLY A 100 1.80 -9.76 -4.03
N SER A 101 1.93 -9.02 -5.13
CA SER A 101 0.88 -8.13 -5.64
C SER A 101 -0.36 -8.89 -6.09
N GLY A 102 -0.23 -10.20 -6.34
CA GLY A 102 -1.24 -11.04 -6.99
C GLY A 102 -0.89 -11.34 -8.44
N SER A 103 -0.03 -10.55 -9.08
CA SER A 103 0.58 -10.85 -10.39
C SER A 103 2.04 -11.28 -10.28
N GLU A 104 2.77 -10.77 -9.31
CA GLU A 104 4.21 -11.00 -9.13
C GLU A 104 4.59 -10.98 -7.64
N PRO A 105 5.72 -11.59 -7.25
CA PRO A 105 6.22 -11.50 -5.89
C PRO A 105 6.64 -10.08 -5.51
N GLY A 106 6.65 -9.78 -4.23
CA GLY A 106 7.23 -8.53 -3.72
C GLY A 106 8.75 -8.49 -3.90
N SER A 107 9.26 -7.35 -4.35
CA SER A 107 10.69 -7.10 -4.49
C SER A 107 10.98 -5.61 -4.61
N ALA A 108 12.25 -5.22 -4.52
CA ALA A 108 12.69 -3.85 -4.81
C ALA A 108 12.43 -3.46 -6.29
N SER A 109 12.24 -4.43 -7.18
CA SER A 109 11.95 -4.26 -8.60
C SER A 109 10.48 -4.51 -8.99
N LEU A 110 9.56 -4.58 -8.01
CA LEU A 110 8.12 -4.71 -8.24
C LEU A 110 7.64 -3.67 -9.26
N ASP A 111 6.97 -4.13 -10.32
CA ASP A 111 6.49 -3.28 -11.40
C ASP A 111 5.54 -2.18 -10.86
N PRO A 112 5.79 -0.89 -11.18
CA PRO A 112 4.89 0.21 -10.86
C PRO A 112 3.48 0.02 -11.40
N LEU A 113 3.32 -0.74 -12.48
CA LEU A 113 2.04 -1.04 -13.11
C LEU A 113 1.55 -2.47 -12.82
N SER A 114 2.11 -3.13 -11.80
CA SER A 114 1.62 -4.42 -11.33
C SER A 114 0.10 -4.41 -11.13
N ASN A 115 -0.55 -5.54 -11.44
CA ASN A 115 -2.00 -5.70 -11.50
C ASN A 115 -2.78 -4.87 -12.55
N ILE A 116 -2.14 -4.19 -13.52
CA ILE A 116 -2.83 -3.44 -14.58
C ILE A 116 -3.93 -4.25 -15.32
N ASN A 117 -3.73 -5.55 -15.48
CA ASN A 117 -4.66 -6.45 -16.16
C ASN A 117 -5.52 -7.30 -15.20
N SER A 118 -5.41 -7.09 -13.89
CA SER A 118 -6.03 -7.97 -12.89
C SER A 118 -7.53 -7.70 -12.72
N ASN A 119 -8.36 -8.70 -12.98
CA ASN A 119 -9.80 -8.64 -12.70
C ASN A 119 -10.12 -8.68 -11.19
N ASN A 120 -9.13 -8.99 -10.35
CA ASN A 120 -9.28 -8.97 -8.89
C ASN A 120 -8.96 -7.60 -8.28
N HIS A 121 -8.37 -6.68 -9.06
CA HIS A 121 -8.02 -5.33 -8.64
C HIS A 121 -8.69 -4.27 -9.54
N PRO A 122 -10.04 -4.17 -9.55
CA PRO A 122 -10.77 -3.31 -10.47
C PRO A 122 -10.34 -1.83 -10.38
N LEU A 123 -10.05 -1.30 -9.19
CA LEU A 123 -9.51 0.05 -9.03
C LEU A 123 -8.18 0.27 -9.77
N ILE A 124 -7.21 -0.62 -9.57
CA ILE A 124 -5.91 -0.57 -10.26
C ILE A 124 -6.11 -0.67 -11.76
N LYS A 125 -6.87 -1.68 -12.21
CA LYS A 125 -7.16 -1.92 -13.61
C LYS A 125 -7.77 -0.68 -14.28
N LYS A 126 -8.77 -0.05 -13.67
CA LYS A 126 -9.45 1.12 -14.25
C LYS A 126 -8.55 2.37 -14.26
N ILE A 127 -7.79 2.62 -13.19
CA ILE A 127 -6.85 3.76 -13.12
C ILE A 127 -5.74 3.62 -14.16
N PHE A 128 -5.09 2.45 -14.27
CA PHE A 128 -3.95 2.27 -15.17
C PHE A 128 -4.35 2.16 -16.65
N ASN A 129 -5.60 1.80 -16.97
CA ASN A 129 -6.12 1.84 -18.33
C ASN A 129 -6.66 3.24 -18.74
N ASN A 130 -6.57 4.24 -17.86
CA ASN A 130 -6.85 5.63 -18.20
C ASN A 130 -5.52 6.42 -18.29
N PRO A 131 -5.14 6.97 -19.47
CA PRO A 131 -3.86 7.66 -19.63
C PRO A 131 -3.64 8.85 -18.70
N MET A 132 -4.70 9.58 -18.33
CA MET A 132 -4.58 10.72 -17.42
C MET A 132 -4.29 10.24 -16.00
N TYR A 133 -5.06 9.28 -15.48
CA TYR A 133 -4.87 8.77 -14.12
C TYR A 133 -3.56 8.00 -13.96
N GLN A 134 -3.09 7.31 -15.02
CA GLN A 134 -1.76 6.69 -15.03
C GLN A 134 -0.63 7.73 -14.92
N ARG A 135 -0.75 8.89 -15.59
CA ARG A 135 0.22 9.99 -15.45
C ARG A 135 0.18 10.61 -14.06
N MET A 136 -1.00 10.80 -13.48
CA MET A 136 -1.15 11.26 -12.08
C MET A 136 -0.50 10.28 -11.11
N TYR A 137 -0.77 8.98 -11.27
CA TYR A 137 -0.14 7.92 -10.48
C TYR A 137 1.39 8.02 -10.50
N MET A 138 1.99 8.15 -11.69
CA MET A 138 3.44 8.22 -11.78
C MET A 138 4.00 9.55 -11.23
N ALA A 139 3.25 10.65 -11.32
CA ALA A 139 3.63 11.89 -10.65
C ALA A 139 3.69 11.71 -9.13
N HIS A 140 2.70 11.06 -8.52
CA HIS A 140 2.67 10.79 -7.08
C HIS A 140 3.80 9.85 -6.65
N VAL A 141 4.10 8.82 -7.47
CA VAL A 141 5.26 7.93 -7.28
C VAL A 141 6.56 8.74 -7.27
N ARG A 142 6.77 9.64 -8.24
CA ARG A 142 7.94 10.54 -8.29
C ARG A 142 8.05 11.41 -7.05
N THR A 143 6.97 12.05 -6.64
CA THR A 143 6.95 12.89 -5.43
C THR A 143 7.38 12.10 -4.20
N MET A 144 6.81 10.92 -3.95
CA MET A 144 7.20 10.10 -2.80
C MET A 144 8.65 9.65 -2.86
N LEU A 145 9.11 9.16 -4.01
CA LEU A 145 10.50 8.70 -4.15
C LEU A 145 11.51 9.81 -3.95
N GLN A 146 11.28 10.97 -4.57
CA GLN A 146 12.23 12.09 -4.51
C GLN A 146 12.24 12.72 -3.11
N GLU A 147 11.07 13.05 -2.58
CA GLU A 147 10.98 13.83 -1.35
C GLU A 147 11.20 12.99 -0.09
N MET A 148 10.81 11.71 -0.08
CA MET A 148 10.90 10.88 1.12
C MET A 148 12.12 9.98 1.13
N PHE A 149 12.46 9.38 -0.02
CA PHE A 149 13.46 8.31 -0.09
C PHE A 149 14.82 8.77 -0.63
N ALA A 150 14.86 9.39 -1.81
CA ALA A 150 16.11 9.90 -2.41
C ALA A 150 16.73 11.05 -1.60
N SER A 151 15.90 11.85 -0.92
CA SER A 151 16.35 12.90 0.01
C SER A 151 16.93 12.38 1.32
N ASN A 152 16.81 11.06 1.60
CA ASN A 152 17.06 10.43 2.91
C ASN A 152 16.17 10.95 4.06
N TRP A 153 15.07 11.63 3.78
CA TRP A 153 14.14 12.07 4.84
C TRP A 153 13.66 10.89 5.70
N TYR A 154 13.26 9.77 5.06
CA TYR A 154 12.81 8.56 5.77
C TYR A 154 13.89 8.00 6.72
N LEU A 155 15.15 8.04 6.31
CA LEU A 155 16.27 7.49 7.08
C LEU A 155 16.55 8.34 8.32
N ASN A 156 16.41 9.66 8.20
CA ASN A 156 16.50 10.58 9.34
C ASN A 156 15.37 10.32 10.34
N GLN A 157 14.13 10.13 9.86
CA GLN A 157 13.00 9.78 10.73
C GLN A 157 13.19 8.42 11.40
N ALA A 158 13.64 7.41 10.65
CA ALA A 158 13.89 6.07 11.18
C ALA A 158 14.94 6.10 12.31
N ASN A 159 16.04 6.83 12.12
CA ASN A 159 17.06 6.97 13.18
C ASN A 159 16.56 7.77 14.39
N ALA A 160 15.77 8.83 14.18
CA ALA A 160 15.15 9.58 15.28
C ALA A 160 14.22 8.69 16.13
N LEU A 161 13.36 7.89 15.48
CA LEU A 161 12.50 6.92 16.15
C LEU A 161 13.31 5.86 16.88
N ARG A 162 14.34 5.29 16.24
CA ARG A 162 15.23 4.30 16.87
C ARG A 162 15.92 4.84 18.11
N ASN A 163 16.45 6.05 18.05
CA ASN A 163 17.07 6.69 19.22
C ASN A 163 16.07 6.87 20.36
N THR A 164 14.84 7.26 20.05
CA THR A 164 13.76 7.45 21.04
C THR A 164 13.43 6.14 21.78
N ILE A 165 13.38 5.01 21.08
CA ILE A 165 12.96 3.73 21.66
C ILE A 165 14.13 2.81 22.07
N ASN A 166 15.39 3.17 21.78
CA ASN A 166 16.55 2.28 21.87
C ASN A 166 16.68 1.58 23.23
N ALA A 167 16.68 2.36 24.32
CA ALA A 167 16.83 1.82 25.67
C ALA A 167 15.65 0.92 26.06
N HIS A 168 14.43 1.25 25.61
CA HIS A 168 13.24 0.45 25.87
C HIS A 168 13.30 -0.90 25.14
N VAL A 169 13.73 -0.93 23.87
CA VAL A 169 13.91 -2.18 23.12
C VAL A 169 14.99 -3.07 23.76
N GLN A 170 16.07 -2.49 24.27
CA GLN A 170 17.11 -3.25 24.96
C GLN A 170 16.57 -3.90 26.24
N ALA A 171 15.79 -3.16 27.02
CA ALA A 171 15.24 -3.60 28.31
C ALA A 171 14.04 -4.55 28.18
N ASP A 172 13.32 -4.55 27.05
CA ASP A 172 12.10 -5.34 26.86
C ASP A 172 12.37 -6.87 26.91
N PRO A 173 11.78 -7.61 27.86
CA PRO A 173 11.93 -9.07 27.93
C PRO A 173 11.03 -9.83 26.93
N PHE A 174 10.06 -9.17 26.28
CA PHE A 174 9.07 -9.76 25.36
C PHE A 174 9.25 -9.31 23.90
N LYS A 175 10.45 -8.84 23.54
CA LYS A 175 10.78 -8.41 22.18
C LYS A 175 10.70 -9.55 21.15
N PHE A 176 10.16 -9.25 19.96
CA PHE A 176 10.09 -10.18 18.83
C PHE A 176 11.46 -10.47 18.19
N TYR A 177 12.39 -9.52 18.29
CA TYR A 177 13.72 -9.61 17.70
C TYR A 177 14.79 -9.33 18.76
N THR A 178 15.97 -9.91 18.58
CA THR A 178 17.13 -9.61 19.45
C THR A 178 17.53 -8.14 19.33
N TYR A 179 18.16 -7.60 20.38
CA TYR A 179 18.65 -6.22 20.35
C TYR A 179 19.67 -5.99 19.21
N THR A 180 20.52 -6.97 18.90
CA THR A 180 21.45 -6.89 17.77
C THR A 180 20.73 -6.83 16.42
N GLN A 181 19.67 -7.63 16.23
CA GLN A 181 18.84 -7.53 15.00
C GLN A 181 18.19 -6.15 14.88
N TYR A 182 17.69 -5.59 15.98
CA TYR A 182 17.17 -4.22 16.02
C TYR A 182 18.26 -3.17 15.69
N GLN A 183 19.49 -3.34 16.17
CA GLN A 183 20.61 -2.44 15.86
C GLN A 183 21.02 -2.48 14.39
N ASN A 184 20.80 -3.61 13.70
CA ASN A 184 21.21 -3.80 12.32
C ASN A 184 20.05 -3.71 11.30
N SER A 185 18.82 -3.48 11.76
CA SER A 185 17.58 -3.62 10.95
C SER A 185 17.45 -2.65 9.77
N LEU A 186 18.25 -1.58 9.72
CA LEU A 186 18.27 -0.70 8.56
C LEU A 186 19.06 -1.29 7.39
N THR A 187 20.13 -2.04 7.66
CA THR A 187 21.10 -2.45 6.63
C THR A 187 21.13 -3.96 6.41
N THR A 188 20.68 -4.73 7.40
CA THR A 188 20.80 -6.19 7.40
C THR A 188 19.42 -6.81 7.43
N ALA A 189 19.20 -7.76 6.52
CA ALA A 189 17.99 -8.55 6.52
C ALA A 189 17.88 -9.42 7.78
N VAL A 190 16.67 -9.58 8.29
CA VAL A 190 16.37 -10.41 9.45
C VAL A 190 15.53 -11.59 9.01
N SER A 191 16.08 -12.79 9.18
CA SER A 191 15.37 -14.05 8.94
C SER A 191 14.59 -14.46 10.18
N GLY A 192 13.31 -14.76 10.02
CA GLY A 192 12.42 -15.17 11.11
C GLY A 192 11.91 -14.00 11.95
N GLY A 193 10.73 -14.18 12.56
CA GLY A 193 10.05 -13.18 13.37
C GLY A 193 9.00 -12.40 12.58
N GLY A 194 7.75 -12.46 13.03
CA GLY A 194 6.57 -11.90 12.38
C GLY A 194 5.55 -12.98 11.96
N PRO A 195 4.23 -12.68 11.94
CA PRO A 195 3.23 -13.59 11.40
C PRO A 195 3.55 -13.93 9.94
N GLY A 196 3.74 -15.22 9.62
CA GLY A 196 4.03 -15.69 8.26
C GLY A 196 5.49 -16.03 7.95
N GLY A 197 6.45 -15.70 8.83
CA GLY A 197 7.87 -16.01 8.65
C GLY A 197 8.53 -15.31 7.45
N GLY A 198 9.69 -15.81 7.01
CA GLY A 198 10.44 -15.25 5.87
C GLY A 198 11.66 -14.42 6.27
N SER A 199 12.20 -13.68 5.30
CA SER A 199 13.32 -12.75 5.47
C SER A 199 12.84 -11.34 5.18
N ILE A 200 12.96 -10.44 6.17
CA ILE A 200 12.60 -9.03 6.06
C ILE A 200 13.87 -8.27 5.70
N PRO A 201 13.92 -7.51 4.59
CA PRO A 201 15.13 -6.82 4.19
C PRO A 201 15.46 -5.66 5.13
N GLY A 202 16.74 -5.25 5.14
CA GLY A 202 17.13 -4.01 5.79
C GLY A 202 16.47 -2.82 5.08
N ILE A 203 15.72 -1.98 5.81
CA ILE A 203 14.88 -0.92 5.23
C ILE A 203 15.70 0.03 4.33
N GLN A 204 16.90 0.43 4.77
CA GLN A 204 17.76 1.33 4.00
C GLN A 204 18.28 0.67 2.73
N THR A 205 18.79 -0.57 2.84
CA THR A 205 19.27 -1.34 1.69
C THR A 205 18.14 -1.50 0.66
N PHE A 206 16.95 -1.89 1.12
CA PHE A 206 15.78 -2.07 0.27
C PHE A 206 15.36 -0.78 -0.44
N MET A 207 15.26 0.34 0.27
CA MET A 207 14.82 1.60 -0.34
C MET A 207 15.87 2.21 -1.27
N ASN A 208 17.17 1.96 -1.04
CA ASN A 208 18.22 2.33 -2.00
C ASN A 208 18.06 1.56 -3.33
N ASP A 209 17.80 0.26 -3.25
CA ASP A 209 17.54 -0.57 -4.43
C ASP A 209 16.24 -0.13 -5.13
N ARG A 210 15.21 0.21 -4.35
CA ARG A 210 13.92 0.72 -4.87
C ARG A 210 14.11 2.04 -5.63
N VAL A 211 14.86 3.00 -5.06
CA VAL A 211 15.18 4.28 -5.73
C VAL A 211 15.98 4.03 -7.02
N THR A 212 16.97 3.15 -6.97
CA THR A 212 17.77 2.77 -8.16
C THR A 212 16.90 2.18 -9.26
N TYR A 213 16.00 1.26 -8.90
CA TYR A 213 15.05 0.65 -9.82
C TYR A 213 14.19 1.71 -10.53
N PHE A 214 13.54 2.59 -9.77
CA PHE A 214 12.67 3.61 -10.35
C PHE A 214 13.43 4.56 -11.27
N ASN A 215 14.62 5.01 -10.90
CA ASN A 215 15.45 5.88 -11.76
C ASN A 215 15.84 5.23 -13.10
N SER A 216 15.76 3.90 -13.21
CA SER A 216 16.02 3.14 -14.44
C SER A 216 14.75 2.69 -15.18
N ASN A 217 13.55 2.90 -14.60
CA ASN A 217 12.30 2.41 -15.15
C ASN A 217 11.74 3.37 -16.21
N ALA A 218 11.46 2.87 -17.42
CA ALA A 218 10.99 3.68 -18.54
C ALA A 218 9.63 4.35 -18.30
N ASN A 219 8.78 3.80 -17.43
CA ASN A 219 7.50 4.41 -17.08
C ASN A 219 7.67 5.56 -16.06
N TYR A 220 8.82 5.64 -15.38
CA TYR A 220 9.13 6.63 -14.35
C TYR A 220 9.80 7.89 -14.93
N LEU A 221 10.65 7.70 -15.95
CA LEU A 221 11.29 8.76 -16.75
C LEU A 221 10.26 9.52 -17.60
#